data_AF-A0A416VX22-F1
#
_entry.id   AF-A0A416VX22-F1
#
_cell.length_a   1.000
_cell.length_b   1.000
_cell.length_c   1.000
_cell.angle_alpha   90.00
_cell.angle_beta   90.00
_cell.angle_gamma   90.00
#
_symmetry.space_group_name_H-M   'P 1'
#
loop_
_entity.id
_entity.type
_entity.pdbx_description
1 polymer ?
#
loop_
_entity_poly.entity_id
_entity_poly.type
_entity_poly.pdbx_seq_one_letter_code
_entity_poly.pdbx_strand_id
1 'polypeptide(L)'
;MRKQLFVIALATLNISVTMAQNKPYLTKVLEYCPAPGQFIHELPLYEEGDNAETMANKCLDNLNEGNLVCLGAYGGYITVGFDHTVLNIEGEKDLLIYGNANNYNTSAEPGIVMVSVDTNRNGLPDDEWYELAGSEYGNESTIHNYEITYTRPEREDMDVTWTDNQGKSGIVKYMGIVSGSYNHAHAHYPKWIESDKLSFKGARLPDNGVYNEEAGMWIMKPYAYGYADNLYSKEGCSFDISWAVNSQGEKVHLSGIDFVRIYTAVNQQIGGGVGEISTEISDVQDLHPSAVSITEKGKRLTSIYYQNGELIIESETNSHVYLYNTQGLLLTQWQHESGNRSTSLNMEKGIYIIRIGNKIQKIHVE
;
A
#
# COMPACT_ATOMS: atom_id res chain seq x y z
N MET A 1 11.41 -0.49 -67.42
CA MET A 1 10.47 -0.58 -66.28
C MET A 1 11.07 -1.53 -65.22
N ARG A 2 11.62 -0.99 -64.13
CA ARG A 2 12.14 -1.78 -62.99
C ARG A 2 10.98 -2.05 -62.02
N LYS A 3 10.67 -3.32 -61.75
CA LYS A 3 9.74 -3.73 -60.69
C LYS A 3 10.50 -3.71 -59.35
N GLN A 4 10.08 -2.85 -58.42
CA GLN A 4 10.54 -2.91 -57.04
C GLN A 4 9.68 -3.90 -56.27
N LEU A 5 10.32 -4.92 -55.67
CA LEU A 5 9.71 -5.81 -54.69
C LEU A 5 9.71 -5.08 -53.34
N PHE A 6 8.53 -4.87 -52.75
CA PHE A 6 8.41 -4.52 -51.33
C PHE A 6 8.41 -5.81 -50.51
N VAL A 7 9.44 -5.98 -49.68
CA VAL A 7 9.48 -7.01 -48.63
C VAL A 7 8.91 -6.36 -47.37
N ILE A 8 7.73 -6.81 -46.94
CA ILE A 8 7.14 -6.41 -45.66
C ILE A 8 7.77 -7.32 -44.60
N ALA A 9 8.66 -6.77 -43.78
CA ALA A 9 9.18 -7.43 -42.59
C ALA A 9 8.10 -7.33 -41.48
N LEU A 10 7.52 -8.47 -41.12
CA LEU A 10 6.60 -8.56 -39.99
C LEU A 10 7.43 -8.61 -38.70
N ALA A 11 7.51 -7.49 -37.98
CA ALA A 11 8.12 -7.46 -36.66
C ALA A 11 7.15 -8.07 -35.64
N THR A 12 7.49 -9.24 -35.11
CA THR A 12 6.80 -9.85 -33.98
C THR A 12 7.17 -9.12 -32.71
N LEU A 13 6.23 -8.37 -32.13
CA LEU A 13 6.36 -7.75 -30.81
C LEU A 13 6.17 -8.85 -29.75
N ASN A 14 7.25 -9.29 -29.12
CA ASN A 14 7.16 -10.16 -27.94
C ASN A 14 6.76 -9.30 -26.74
N ILE A 15 5.47 -9.30 -26.40
CA ILE A 15 4.98 -8.76 -25.13
C ILE A 15 5.21 -9.83 -24.08
N SER A 16 6.27 -9.69 -23.30
CA SER A 16 6.44 -10.47 -22.08
C SER A 16 5.48 -9.94 -21.03
N VAL A 17 4.33 -10.59 -20.86
CA VAL A 17 3.45 -10.36 -19.70
C VAL A 17 4.12 -11.02 -18.51
N THR A 18 4.78 -10.23 -17.67
CA THR A 18 5.24 -10.68 -16.35
C THR A 18 4.00 -10.96 -15.50
N MET A 19 3.75 -12.23 -15.21
CA MET A 19 2.69 -12.63 -14.27
C MET A 19 3.09 -12.18 -12.86
N ALA A 20 2.13 -11.65 -12.09
CA ALA A 20 2.30 -11.37 -10.66
C ALA A 20 2.82 -12.63 -9.94
N GLN A 21 3.83 -12.45 -9.10
CA GLN A 21 4.40 -13.53 -8.29
C GLN A 21 3.73 -13.62 -6.91
N ASN A 22 2.87 -12.64 -6.57
CA ASN A 22 2.19 -12.54 -5.29
C ASN A 22 3.20 -12.60 -4.14
N LYS A 23 4.20 -11.72 -4.18
CA LYS A 23 5.20 -11.65 -3.11
C LYS A 23 4.58 -10.94 -1.90
N PRO A 24 4.86 -11.38 -0.66
CA PRO A 24 4.41 -10.66 0.52
C PRO A 24 5.00 -9.25 0.64
N TYR A 25 6.08 -8.93 -0.08
CA TYR A 25 6.80 -7.67 0.02
C TYR A 25 6.40 -6.71 -1.08
N LEU A 26 6.49 -5.41 -0.79
CA LEU A 26 6.34 -4.36 -1.79
C LEU A 26 7.31 -4.58 -2.98
N THR A 27 6.90 -4.20 -4.18
CA THR A 27 7.70 -4.39 -5.40
C THR A 27 8.10 -3.09 -6.07
N LYS A 28 7.57 -1.97 -5.59
CA LYS A 28 7.82 -0.62 -6.11
C LYS A 28 7.65 0.43 -5.01
N VAL A 29 8.52 1.43 -5.05
CA VAL A 29 8.32 2.74 -4.41
C VAL A 29 8.01 3.71 -5.55
N LEU A 30 6.78 4.22 -5.59
CA LEU A 30 6.31 5.11 -6.66
C LEU A 30 6.69 6.57 -6.38
N GLU A 31 6.70 6.95 -5.11
CA GLU A 31 7.06 8.30 -4.67
C GLU A 31 7.82 8.20 -3.35
N TYR A 32 8.88 9.01 -3.22
CA TYR A 32 9.53 9.29 -1.95
C TYR A 32 9.79 10.79 -1.86
N CYS A 33 9.07 11.44 -0.94
CA CYS A 33 9.11 12.88 -0.73
C CYS A 33 9.20 13.14 0.78
N PRO A 34 10.38 12.95 1.38
CA PRO A 34 10.56 13.22 2.80
C PRO A 34 10.45 14.73 3.05
N ALA A 35 9.94 15.07 4.23
CA ALA A 35 10.03 16.42 4.73
C ALA A 35 11.45 16.69 5.26
N PRO A 36 11.79 17.94 5.61
CA PRO A 36 13.07 18.22 6.23
C PRO A 36 13.32 17.38 7.48
N GLY A 37 14.56 16.94 7.71
CA GLY A 37 14.92 16.14 8.87
C GLY A 37 16.39 15.74 8.90
N GLN A 38 16.83 15.18 10.03
CA GLN A 38 18.25 14.86 10.26
C GLN A 38 18.71 13.58 9.56
N PHE A 39 17.81 12.62 9.28
CA PHE A 39 18.17 11.32 8.69
C PHE A 39 17.85 11.19 7.19
N ILE A 40 17.25 12.20 6.57
CA ILE A 40 16.67 12.09 5.22
C ILE A 40 17.68 11.87 4.08
N HIS A 41 18.97 12.13 4.34
CA HIS A 41 20.08 11.85 3.43
C HIS A 41 20.89 10.61 3.83
N GLU A 42 20.55 9.99 4.95
CA GLU A 42 21.21 8.79 5.47
C GLU A 42 20.35 7.53 5.27
N LEU A 43 19.02 7.69 5.33
CA LEU A 43 18.04 6.59 5.34
C LEU A 43 16.93 6.84 4.30
N PRO A 44 17.14 6.54 3.00
CA PRO A 44 18.35 5.95 2.42
C PRO A 44 19.45 6.99 2.15
N LEU A 45 20.67 6.49 1.88
CA LEU A 45 21.83 7.32 1.60
C LEU A 45 21.67 8.10 0.29
N TYR A 46 21.66 9.42 0.38
CA TYR A 46 21.75 10.32 -0.76
C TYR A 46 23.20 10.46 -1.23
N GLU A 47 23.39 10.39 -2.54
CA GLU A 47 24.64 10.71 -3.21
C GLU A 47 24.44 11.87 -4.18
N GLU A 48 25.50 12.65 -4.40
CA GLU A 48 25.41 13.82 -5.26
C GLU A 48 25.00 13.44 -6.69
N GLY A 49 23.89 14.01 -7.15
CA GLY A 49 23.29 13.70 -8.46
C GLY A 49 22.10 12.75 -8.40
N ASP A 50 21.78 12.17 -7.24
CA ASP A 50 20.54 11.43 -7.07
C ASP A 50 19.32 12.33 -7.29
N ASN A 51 18.34 11.81 -8.01
CA ASN A 51 17.04 12.46 -8.25
C ASN A 51 15.92 11.70 -7.53
N ALA A 52 14.68 12.17 -7.67
CA ALA A 52 13.53 11.54 -7.03
C ALA A 52 13.33 10.05 -7.39
N GLU A 53 13.56 9.66 -8.64
CA GLU A 53 13.45 8.27 -9.09
C GLU A 53 14.54 7.39 -8.47
N THR A 54 15.79 7.87 -8.45
CA THR A 54 16.90 7.15 -7.82
C THR A 54 16.66 6.99 -6.31
N MET A 55 16.20 8.04 -5.62
CA MET A 55 15.91 7.96 -4.19
C MET A 55 14.73 7.02 -3.89
N ALA A 56 13.70 6.97 -4.73
CA ALA A 56 12.62 5.99 -4.62
C ALA A 56 13.14 4.56 -4.78
N ASN A 57 14.02 4.30 -5.76
CA ASN A 57 14.64 2.98 -5.92
C ASN A 57 15.53 2.59 -4.73
N LYS A 58 16.29 3.54 -4.16
CA LYS A 58 17.07 3.29 -2.94
C LYS A 58 16.18 2.97 -1.73
N CYS A 59 14.99 3.59 -1.63
CA CYS A 59 14.01 3.21 -0.62
C CYS A 59 13.51 1.77 -0.82
N LEU A 60 13.22 1.39 -2.07
CA LEU A 60 12.81 0.01 -2.41
C LEU A 60 13.87 -1.00 -1.99
N ASP A 61 15.13 -0.73 -2.30
CA ASP A 61 16.26 -1.59 -1.93
C ASP A 61 16.41 -1.67 -0.40
N ASN A 62 16.40 -0.54 0.30
CA ASN A 62 16.46 -0.50 1.76
C ASN A 62 15.38 -1.35 2.42
N LEU A 63 14.11 -1.15 2.03
CA LEU A 63 12.99 -1.88 2.62
C LEU A 63 13.05 -3.38 2.32
N ASN A 64 13.49 -3.78 1.12
CA ASN A 64 13.67 -5.21 0.79
C ASN A 64 14.83 -5.86 1.56
N GLU A 65 15.83 -5.08 1.97
CA GLU A 65 16.93 -5.53 2.81
C GLU A 65 16.63 -5.44 4.32
N GLY A 66 15.48 -4.87 4.70
CA GLY A 66 15.10 -4.63 6.09
C GLY A 66 15.81 -3.44 6.73
N ASN A 67 16.40 -2.55 5.92
CA ASN A 67 16.97 -1.27 6.35
C ASN A 67 15.87 -0.20 6.47
N LEU A 68 16.15 0.84 7.26
CA LEU A 68 15.21 1.93 7.51
C LEU A 68 15.11 2.90 6.31
N VAL A 69 13.93 3.50 6.18
CA VAL A 69 13.64 4.68 5.38
C VAL A 69 13.01 5.73 6.29
N CYS A 70 13.62 6.91 6.38
CA CYS A 70 13.16 8.04 7.17
C CYS A 70 12.29 8.97 6.32
N LEU A 71 11.14 9.38 6.86
CA LEU A 71 10.23 10.28 6.17
C LEU A 71 10.45 11.77 6.53
N GLY A 72 11.33 12.06 7.49
CA GLY A 72 11.55 13.40 8.03
C GLY A 72 10.34 13.91 8.81
N ALA A 73 10.28 15.23 9.02
CA ALA A 73 9.23 15.90 9.77
C ALA A 73 7.81 15.69 9.19
N TYR A 74 6.80 16.31 9.81
CA TYR A 74 5.39 16.19 9.42
C TYR A 74 5.17 16.28 7.90
N GLY A 75 4.37 15.34 7.40
CA GLY A 75 3.87 15.31 6.02
C GLY A 75 4.82 14.66 5.02
N GLY A 76 6.10 14.50 5.37
CA GLY A 76 7.03 13.72 4.57
C GLY A 76 6.53 12.29 4.38
N TYR A 77 6.61 11.77 3.16
CA TYR A 77 5.89 10.57 2.79
C TYR A 77 6.62 9.66 1.81
N ILE A 78 6.17 8.40 1.79
CA ILE A 78 6.51 7.39 0.80
C ILE A 78 5.23 6.76 0.27
N THR A 79 5.15 6.54 -1.04
CA THR A 79 4.07 5.79 -1.70
C THR A 79 4.64 4.51 -2.28
N VAL A 80 4.11 3.36 -1.89
CA VAL A 80 4.55 2.03 -2.31
C VAL A 80 3.42 1.26 -2.98
N GLY A 81 3.80 0.21 -3.70
CA GLY A 81 2.83 -0.74 -4.26
C GLY A 81 3.40 -2.15 -4.38
N PHE A 82 2.50 -3.09 -4.62
CA PHE A 82 2.79 -4.51 -4.76
C PHE A 82 2.70 -4.93 -6.24
N ASP A 83 3.10 -6.17 -6.55
CA ASP A 83 2.93 -6.76 -7.88
C ASP A 83 1.51 -7.32 -8.11
N HIS A 84 0.62 -7.16 -7.13
CA HIS A 84 -0.76 -7.59 -7.12
C HIS A 84 -1.60 -6.65 -6.24
N THR A 85 -2.92 -6.74 -6.32
CA THR A 85 -3.83 -6.05 -5.39
C THR A 85 -3.80 -6.75 -4.04
N VAL A 86 -3.52 -6.00 -2.97
CA VAL A 86 -3.61 -6.49 -1.58
C VAL A 86 -5.08 -6.59 -1.21
N LEU A 87 -5.55 -7.76 -0.80
CA LEU A 87 -6.96 -7.99 -0.52
C LEU A 87 -7.33 -7.61 0.92
N ASN A 88 -8.52 -7.05 1.10
CA ASN A 88 -9.12 -6.85 2.41
C ASN A 88 -9.76 -8.15 2.88
N ILE A 89 -9.21 -8.76 3.93
CA ILE A 89 -9.72 -10.00 4.51
C ILE A 89 -10.54 -9.69 5.75
N GLU A 90 -11.85 -9.96 5.65
CA GLU A 90 -12.80 -9.65 6.72
C GLU A 90 -12.37 -10.26 8.07
N GLY A 91 -12.16 -9.37 9.06
CA GLY A 91 -11.81 -9.75 10.43
C GLY A 91 -10.31 -9.94 10.70
N GLU A 92 -9.46 -9.75 9.70
CA GLU A 92 -8.01 -9.93 9.79
C GLU A 92 -7.24 -8.61 9.63
N LYS A 93 -5.94 -8.66 9.91
CA LYS A 93 -5.00 -7.61 9.47
C LYS A 93 -4.48 -7.96 8.09
N ASP A 94 -4.41 -6.97 7.20
CA ASP A 94 -4.03 -7.15 5.80
C ASP A 94 -2.62 -6.66 5.51
N LEU A 95 -2.15 -5.64 6.24
CA LEU A 95 -0.85 -5.03 6.04
C LEU A 95 -0.03 -5.07 7.32
N LEU A 96 1.29 -5.19 7.18
CA LEU A 96 2.28 -4.90 8.23
C LEU A 96 3.16 -3.76 7.75
N ILE A 97 3.24 -2.67 8.53
CA ILE A 97 4.16 -1.56 8.27
C ILE A 97 5.00 -1.37 9.53
N TYR A 98 6.18 -1.96 9.54
CA TYR A 98 7.04 -2.02 10.71
C TYR A 98 8.00 -0.83 10.75
N GLY A 99 8.27 -0.30 11.94
CA GLY A 99 9.16 0.83 12.17
C GLY A 99 10.21 0.57 13.26
N ASN A 100 10.82 1.64 13.76
CA ASN A 100 11.93 1.58 14.71
C ASN A 100 11.49 1.74 16.20
N ALA A 101 10.21 2.02 16.46
CA ALA A 101 9.68 2.27 17.81
C ALA A 101 10.13 1.20 18.83
N ASN A 102 10.66 1.65 19.97
CA ASN A 102 11.27 0.75 20.95
C ASN A 102 10.25 0.01 21.82
N ASN A 103 10.69 -1.10 22.43
CA ASN A 103 9.86 -1.93 23.31
C ASN A 103 9.55 -1.32 24.69
N TYR A 104 10.04 -0.11 24.97
CA TYR A 104 9.76 0.64 26.20
C TYR A 104 8.63 1.66 26.02
N ASN A 105 8.06 1.78 24.80
CA ASN A 105 7.02 2.76 24.46
C ASN A 105 7.47 4.21 24.73
N THR A 106 8.72 4.52 24.41
CA THR A 106 9.31 5.86 24.62
C THR A 106 9.87 6.51 23.36
N SER A 107 9.78 5.86 22.20
CA SER A 107 10.29 6.37 20.92
C SER A 107 9.31 6.19 19.76
N ALA A 108 8.01 6.38 20.02
CA ALA A 108 7.01 6.29 18.95
C ALA A 108 7.04 7.54 18.07
N GLU A 109 7.13 7.36 16.75
CA GLU A 109 7.12 8.43 15.74
C GLU A 109 6.01 8.19 14.72
N PRO A 110 4.73 8.36 15.12
CA PRO A 110 3.60 7.73 14.44
C PRO A 110 3.39 8.25 13.02
N GLY A 111 3.30 7.33 12.06
CA GLY A 111 2.96 7.60 10.68
C GLY A 111 1.51 7.23 10.35
N ILE A 112 0.79 8.10 9.64
CA ILE A 112 -0.55 7.78 9.13
C ILE A 112 -0.41 6.97 7.83
N VAL A 113 -1.30 6.00 7.67
CA VAL A 113 -1.38 5.13 6.49
C VAL A 113 -2.61 5.50 5.68
N MET A 114 -2.38 5.87 4.42
CA MET A 114 -3.38 6.05 3.39
C MET A 114 -3.31 4.89 2.40
N VAL A 115 -4.44 4.48 1.85
CA VAL A 115 -4.53 3.45 0.82
C VAL A 115 -5.32 3.93 -0.38
N SER A 116 -5.02 3.39 -1.56
CA SER A 116 -5.73 3.71 -2.80
C SER A 116 -5.89 2.46 -3.67
N VAL A 117 -6.94 2.48 -4.49
CA VAL A 117 -7.25 1.44 -5.49
C VAL A 117 -6.97 2.03 -6.86
N ASP A 118 -6.24 1.30 -7.72
CA ASP A 118 -5.96 1.70 -9.10
C ASP A 118 -7.21 1.48 -9.97
N THR A 119 -8.22 2.32 -9.75
CA THR A 119 -9.54 2.16 -10.38
C THR A 119 -9.47 2.40 -11.88
N ASN A 120 -8.56 3.28 -12.32
CA ASN A 120 -8.39 3.65 -13.70
C ASN A 120 -7.40 2.71 -14.46
N ARG A 121 -6.65 1.88 -13.72
CA ARG A 121 -5.71 0.85 -14.20
C ARG A 121 -4.51 1.41 -14.96
N ASN A 122 -4.03 2.59 -14.59
CA ASN A 122 -2.86 3.21 -15.18
C ASN A 122 -1.55 2.82 -14.46
N GLY A 123 -1.64 2.14 -13.31
CA GLY A 123 -0.50 1.76 -12.49
C GLY A 123 0.13 2.92 -11.71
N LEU A 124 -0.55 4.06 -11.61
CA LEU A 124 -0.10 5.29 -10.96
C LEU A 124 -0.95 5.58 -9.70
N PRO A 125 -0.36 6.22 -8.68
CA PRO A 125 -1.05 6.48 -7.43
C PRO A 125 -1.88 7.79 -7.49
N ASP A 126 -2.75 7.91 -8.51
CA ASP A 126 -3.51 9.12 -8.84
C ASP A 126 -5.03 9.00 -8.66
N ASP A 127 -5.50 7.87 -8.14
CA ASP A 127 -6.89 7.63 -7.74
C ASP A 127 -7.19 8.16 -6.31
N GLU A 128 -8.44 7.98 -5.85
CA GLU A 128 -8.88 8.44 -4.53
C GLU A 128 -8.10 7.76 -3.38
N TRP A 129 -7.74 8.56 -2.38
CA TRP A 129 -7.02 8.12 -1.19
C TRP A 129 -7.94 8.02 0.01
N TYR A 130 -7.80 6.93 0.76
CA TYR A 130 -8.55 6.64 1.99
C TYR A 130 -7.59 6.52 3.17
N GLU A 131 -7.86 7.21 4.27
CA GLU A 131 -7.08 7.05 5.50
C GLU A 131 -7.49 5.76 6.21
N LEU A 132 -6.54 4.98 6.72
CA LEU A 132 -6.86 3.91 7.67
C LEU A 132 -6.99 4.52 9.07
N ALA A 133 -8.24 4.71 9.51
CA ALA A 133 -8.55 5.44 10.75
C ALA A 133 -7.97 4.73 11.99
N GLY A 134 -6.89 5.29 12.54
CA GLY A 134 -6.27 4.85 13.79
C GLY A 134 -6.99 5.35 15.04
N SER A 135 -6.41 5.02 16.19
CA SER A 135 -6.97 5.35 17.52
C SER A 135 -7.21 6.83 17.79
N GLU A 136 -6.44 7.72 17.16
CA GLU A 136 -6.54 9.17 17.32
C GLU A 136 -7.32 9.85 16.19
N TYR A 137 -7.90 9.10 15.25
CA TYR A 137 -8.65 9.69 14.13
C TYR A 137 -9.75 10.65 14.62
N GLY A 138 -10.51 10.22 15.65
CA GLY A 138 -11.58 11.02 16.25
C GLY A 138 -11.15 11.91 17.42
N ASN A 139 -9.85 12.06 17.69
CA ASN A 139 -9.36 12.90 18.79
C ASN A 139 -9.61 14.38 18.46
N GLU A 140 -10.13 15.16 19.42
CA GLU A 140 -10.40 16.60 19.24
C GLU A 140 -9.14 17.44 18.93
N SER A 141 -7.96 16.92 19.28
CA SER A 141 -6.67 17.53 19.00
C SER A 141 -6.07 17.09 17.66
N THR A 142 -6.68 16.12 16.97
CA THR A 142 -6.32 15.76 15.59
C THR A 142 -6.85 16.82 14.64
N ILE A 143 -5.95 17.38 13.81
CA ILE A 143 -6.30 18.42 12.85
C ILE A 143 -6.37 17.78 11.47
N HIS A 144 -7.58 17.50 10.97
CA HIS A 144 -7.77 17.05 9.59
C HIS A 144 -7.59 18.22 8.59
N ASN A 145 -7.19 17.91 7.36
CA ASN A 145 -6.87 18.90 6.33
C ASN A 145 -5.80 19.92 6.79
N TYR A 146 -4.90 19.50 7.68
CA TYR A 146 -3.75 20.29 8.07
C TYR A 146 -2.80 20.39 6.89
N GLU A 147 -2.26 21.58 6.67
CA GLU A 147 -1.31 21.86 5.60
C GLU A 147 -0.12 22.62 6.18
N ILE A 148 1.08 22.17 5.84
CA ILE A 148 2.35 22.79 6.24
C ILE A 148 3.15 23.13 4.99
N THR A 149 3.92 24.22 5.06
CA THR A 149 4.90 24.59 4.05
C THR A 149 6.25 24.82 4.71
N TYR A 150 7.25 24.04 4.32
CA TYR A 150 8.65 24.24 4.67
C TYR A 150 9.31 25.17 3.65
N THR A 151 10.25 26.01 4.11
CA THR A 151 11.05 26.90 3.26
C THR A 151 12.52 26.52 3.36
N ARG A 152 13.15 26.26 2.21
CA ARG A 152 14.58 25.96 2.11
C ARG A 152 15.40 27.05 2.80
N PRO A 153 16.35 26.69 3.67
CA PRO A 153 17.21 27.67 4.30
C PRO A 153 18.21 28.25 3.29
N GLU A 154 18.69 29.48 3.55
CA GLU A 154 19.72 30.13 2.73
C GLU A 154 21.06 29.38 2.73
N ARG A 155 21.30 28.58 3.78
CA ARG A 155 22.49 27.75 3.96
C ARG A 155 22.08 26.39 4.52
N GLU A 156 22.85 25.36 4.16
CA GLU A 156 22.59 23.98 4.58
C GLU A 156 22.72 23.74 6.09
N ASP A 157 23.43 24.62 6.81
CA ASP A 157 23.67 24.54 8.26
C ASP A 157 22.75 25.46 9.07
N MET A 158 21.55 25.73 8.55
CA MET A 158 20.52 26.53 9.21
C MET A 158 19.23 25.75 9.39
N ASP A 159 18.45 26.14 10.40
CA ASP A 159 17.12 25.62 10.64
C ASP A 159 16.21 25.78 9.42
N VAL A 160 15.39 24.77 9.13
CA VAL A 160 14.39 24.84 8.08
C VAL A 160 13.09 25.39 8.66
N THR A 161 12.64 26.55 8.19
CA THR A 161 11.42 27.18 8.73
C THR A 161 10.16 26.59 8.10
N TRP A 162 9.05 26.61 8.83
CA TRP A 162 7.74 26.25 8.31
C TRP A 162 6.62 27.18 8.77
N THR A 163 5.55 27.24 7.98
CA THR A 163 4.27 27.87 8.31
C THR A 163 3.14 26.88 8.03
N ASP A 164 2.03 26.97 8.77
CA ASP A 164 0.87 26.11 8.57
C ASP A 164 -0.43 26.87 8.25
N ASN A 165 -1.46 26.14 7.84
CA ASN A 165 -2.80 26.68 7.59
C ASN A 165 -3.60 26.99 8.88
N GLN A 166 -3.01 26.80 10.05
CA GLN A 166 -3.54 27.21 11.36
C GLN A 166 -3.00 28.59 11.78
N GLY A 167 -2.18 29.23 10.93
CA GLY A 167 -1.57 30.53 11.19
C GLY A 167 -0.37 30.45 12.14
N LYS A 168 0.21 29.25 12.35
CA LYS A 168 1.40 29.04 13.17
C LYS A 168 2.64 28.91 12.28
N SER A 169 3.79 29.00 12.93
CA SER A 169 5.09 28.83 12.31
C SER A 169 6.07 28.18 13.29
N GLY A 170 7.10 27.53 12.76
CA GLY A 170 8.16 26.93 13.56
C GLY A 170 9.37 26.56 12.72
N ILE A 171 10.17 25.64 13.24
CA ILE A 171 11.39 25.15 12.58
C ILE A 171 11.47 23.62 12.65
N VAL A 172 12.20 23.05 11.70
CA VAL A 172 12.95 21.79 11.86
C VAL A 172 14.39 22.20 12.14
N LYS A 173 14.87 21.87 13.34
CA LYS A 173 16.16 22.33 13.83
C LYS A 173 17.32 21.68 13.07
N TYR A 174 18.33 22.47 12.71
CA TYR A 174 19.61 21.94 12.26
C TYR A 174 20.36 21.30 13.43
N MET A 175 20.59 19.99 13.35
CA MET A 175 21.16 19.21 14.44
C MET A 175 22.69 19.36 14.56
N GLY A 176 23.38 19.50 13.42
CA GLY A 176 24.84 19.63 13.39
C GLY A 176 25.55 18.46 14.09
N ILE A 177 26.61 18.76 14.84
CA ILE A 177 27.30 17.76 15.66
C ILE A 177 26.60 17.68 17.02
N VAL A 178 25.90 16.57 17.25
CA VAL A 178 25.27 16.26 18.55
C VAL A 178 26.29 15.49 19.41
N SER A 179 26.26 15.66 20.74
CA SER A 179 27.23 15.00 21.64
C SER A 179 27.22 13.48 21.49
N GLY A 180 28.39 12.86 21.28
CA GLY A 180 28.54 11.41 21.09
C GLY A 180 29.06 11.07 19.69
N SER A 181 28.54 9.99 19.09
CA SER A 181 28.89 9.51 17.73
C SER A 181 27.91 9.94 16.64
N TYR A 182 26.90 10.76 16.97
CA TYR A 182 25.86 11.20 16.03
C TYR A 182 26.26 12.53 15.38
N ASN A 183 26.59 12.47 14.10
CA ASN A 183 26.99 13.63 13.30
C ASN A 183 25.96 13.86 12.20
N HIS A 184 25.07 14.83 12.41
CA HIS A 184 24.10 15.28 11.42
C HIS A 184 24.51 16.64 10.84
N ALA A 185 25.81 16.83 10.59
CA ALA A 185 26.34 18.05 9.97
C ALA A 185 26.19 18.03 8.44
N HIS A 186 24.95 17.92 7.98
CA HIS A 186 24.54 17.96 6.57
C HIS A 186 23.21 18.70 6.43
N ALA A 187 22.86 19.06 5.20
CA ALA A 187 21.60 19.75 4.90
C ALA A 187 20.41 19.00 5.51
N HIS A 188 19.48 19.68 6.17
CA HIS A 188 18.22 19.04 6.62
C HIS A 188 17.09 19.20 5.60
N TYR A 189 17.31 19.91 4.49
CA TYR A 189 16.34 20.02 3.40
C TYR A 189 16.70 19.01 2.29
N PRO A 190 15.74 18.25 1.72
CA PRO A 190 16.03 17.24 0.70
C PRO A 190 16.81 17.82 -0.48
N LYS A 191 17.95 17.20 -0.84
CA LYS A 191 18.89 17.77 -1.82
C LYS A 191 18.46 17.56 -3.27
N TRP A 192 17.66 16.52 -3.53
CA TRP A 192 17.10 16.21 -4.85
C TRP A 192 15.80 16.95 -5.17
N ILE A 193 15.29 17.77 -4.23
CA ILE A 193 14.13 18.63 -4.46
C ILE A 193 14.63 19.99 -4.90
N GLU A 194 14.19 20.47 -6.08
CA GLU A 194 14.61 21.77 -6.63
C GLU A 194 13.86 22.96 -6.02
N SER A 195 12.58 22.78 -5.68
CA SER A 195 11.73 23.86 -5.14
C SER A 195 12.23 24.36 -3.79
N ASP A 196 12.24 25.69 -3.61
CA ASP A 196 12.54 26.33 -2.32
C ASP A 196 11.41 26.20 -1.29
N LYS A 197 10.25 25.72 -1.72
CA LYS A 197 9.12 25.42 -0.85
C LYS A 197 8.65 24.00 -1.04
N LEU A 198 8.41 23.32 0.08
CA LEU A 198 7.86 21.97 0.12
C LEU A 198 6.61 21.98 0.98
N SER A 199 5.47 21.57 0.42
CA SER A 199 4.18 21.61 1.11
C SER A 199 3.55 20.23 1.18
N PHE A 200 2.94 19.94 2.33
CA PHE A 200 2.27 18.67 2.58
C PHE A 200 0.91 18.92 3.20
N LYS A 201 -0.01 18.00 2.93
CA LYS A 201 -1.39 18.05 3.44
C LYS A 201 -1.84 16.67 3.90
N GLY A 202 -2.50 16.62 5.04
CA GLY A 202 -3.04 15.40 5.63
C GLY A 202 -3.79 15.67 6.92
N ALA A 203 -3.91 14.67 7.77
CA ALA A 203 -4.25 14.86 9.18
C ALA A 203 -2.96 15.07 9.99
N ARG A 204 -3.03 15.87 11.05
CA ARG A 204 -1.97 16.04 12.03
C ARG A 204 -2.45 15.48 13.36
N LEU A 205 -1.78 14.45 13.85
CA LEU A 205 -2.06 13.84 15.14
C LEU A 205 -1.68 14.80 16.29
N PRO A 206 -2.15 14.53 17.52
CA PRO A 206 -1.70 15.25 18.70
C PRO A 206 -0.18 15.17 18.86
N ASP A 207 0.37 16.03 19.71
CA ASP A 207 1.77 15.92 20.13
C ASP A 207 1.90 14.74 21.11
N ASN A 208 2.85 13.84 20.86
CA ASN A 208 3.08 12.66 21.70
C ASN A 208 4.42 12.70 22.45
N GLY A 209 5.28 13.67 22.13
CA GLY A 209 6.50 13.96 22.86
C GLY A 209 6.23 14.65 24.18
N VAL A 210 6.71 14.08 25.28
CA VAL A 210 6.62 14.66 26.63
C VAL A 210 7.97 14.59 27.33
N TYR A 211 8.29 15.61 28.12
CA TYR A 211 9.45 15.54 29.00
C TYR A 211 9.15 14.65 30.21
N ASN A 212 9.90 13.56 30.36
CA ASN A 212 9.80 12.67 31.51
C ASN A 212 10.77 13.16 32.60
N GLU A 213 10.21 13.80 33.63
CA GLU A 213 10.96 14.35 34.76
C GLU A 213 11.74 13.28 35.54
N GLU A 214 11.20 12.06 35.68
CA GLU A 214 11.85 10.97 36.40
C GLU A 214 13.08 10.45 35.64
N ALA A 215 12.98 10.34 34.31
CA ALA A 215 14.08 9.93 33.45
C ALA A 215 15.02 11.09 33.06
N GLY A 216 14.62 12.34 33.31
CA GLY A 216 15.36 13.54 32.92
C GLY A 216 15.48 13.73 31.41
N MET A 217 14.60 13.13 30.60
CA MET A 217 14.70 13.13 29.14
C MET A 217 13.32 13.20 28.46
N TRP A 218 13.30 13.60 27.20
CA TRP A 218 12.10 13.51 26.38
C TRP A 218 11.80 12.05 26.01
N ILE A 219 10.52 11.70 25.99
CA ILE A 219 10.00 10.44 25.48
C ILE A 219 8.85 10.73 24.52
N MET A 220 8.68 9.88 23.50
CA MET A 220 7.56 9.94 22.57
C MET A 220 6.66 8.73 22.81
N LYS A 221 5.45 9.00 23.28
CA LYS A 221 4.50 7.95 23.69
C LYS A 221 3.76 7.40 22.48
N PRO A 222 3.49 6.09 22.44
CA PRO A 222 2.68 5.51 21.37
C PRO A 222 1.20 5.86 21.54
N TYR A 223 0.50 5.90 20.41
CA TYR A 223 -0.94 5.79 20.32
C TYR A 223 -1.39 4.32 20.38
N ALA A 224 -2.69 4.09 20.58
CA ALA A 224 -3.18 2.74 20.88
C ALA A 224 -3.08 1.76 19.70
N TYR A 225 -3.38 2.19 18.47
CA TYR A 225 -3.27 1.41 17.23
C TYR A 225 -3.39 2.29 15.98
N GLY A 226 -3.05 1.71 14.83
CA GLY A 226 -3.37 2.26 13.50
C GLY A 226 -2.39 3.30 12.97
N TYR A 227 -1.12 3.20 13.40
CA TYR A 227 -0.06 4.09 12.95
C TYR A 227 1.24 3.32 12.74
N ALA A 228 1.99 3.68 11.70
CA ALA A 228 3.31 3.13 11.44
C ALA A 228 4.29 3.68 12.49
N ASP A 229 5.37 2.96 12.77
CA ASP A 229 6.41 3.40 13.70
C ASP A 229 5.89 3.89 15.06
N ASN A 230 4.86 3.20 15.55
CA ASN A 230 4.12 3.61 16.73
C ASN A 230 4.33 2.62 17.89
N LEU A 231 4.15 1.32 17.64
CA LEU A 231 4.31 0.26 18.63
C LEU A 231 5.41 -0.71 18.21
N TYR A 232 6.17 -1.25 19.16
CA TYR A 232 7.23 -2.22 18.86
C TYR A 232 6.71 -3.56 18.31
N SER A 233 5.52 -4.00 18.70
CA SER A 233 5.00 -5.31 18.29
C SER A 233 4.51 -5.30 16.84
N LYS A 234 4.69 -6.41 16.10
CA LYS A 234 4.10 -6.58 14.76
C LYS A 234 2.59 -6.32 14.75
N GLU A 235 1.84 -6.83 15.72
CA GLU A 235 0.38 -6.62 15.84
C GLU A 235 0.02 -5.14 15.96
N GLY A 236 0.78 -4.38 16.74
CA GLY A 236 0.61 -2.92 16.86
C GLY A 236 0.99 -2.12 15.60
N CYS A 237 1.71 -2.75 14.68
CA CYS A 237 2.13 -2.23 13.37
C CYS A 237 1.34 -2.86 12.21
N SER A 238 0.27 -3.60 12.52
CA SER A 238 -0.57 -4.25 11.52
C SER A 238 -1.88 -3.48 11.30
N PHE A 239 -2.29 -3.39 10.05
CA PHE A 239 -3.40 -2.57 9.59
C PHE A 239 -4.48 -3.43 8.95
N ASP A 240 -5.71 -3.01 9.12
CA ASP A 240 -6.90 -3.63 8.55
C ASP A 240 -7.49 -2.63 7.54
N ILE A 241 -7.63 -3.06 6.28
CA ILE A 241 -8.09 -2.19 5.19
C ILE A 241 -9.55 -1.76 5.43
N SER A 242 -10.33 -2.49 6.22
CA SER A 242 -11.69 -2.08 6.61
C SER A 242 -11.73 -0.82 7.50
N TRP A 243 -10.59 -0.34 7.96
CA TRP A 243 -10.45 0.95 8.65
C TRP A 243 -10.50 2.15 7.72
N ALA A 244 -10.56 1.93 6.41
CA ALA A 244 -10.61 2.98 5.39
C ALA A 244 -11.77 3.96 5.61
N VAL A 245 -11.43 5.24 5.61
CA VAL A 245 -12.38 6.36 5.58
C VAL A 245 -12.06 7.29 4.42
N ASN A 246 -13.10 7.85 3.79
CA ASN A 246 -12.95 8.81 2.70
C ASN A 246 -12.57 10.22 3.23
N SER A 247 -12.45 11.17 2.31
CA SER A 247 -12.14 12.58 2.64
C SER A 247 -13.19 13.29 3.52
N GLN A 248 -14.38 12.69 3.70
CA GLN A 248 -15.45 13.16 4.61
C GLN A 248 -15.41 12.44 5.96
N GLY A 249 -14.51 11.48 6.16
CA GLY A 249 -14.44 10.64 7.36
C GLY A 249 -15.50 9.55 7.43
N GLU A 250 -16.17 9.26 6.31
CA GLU A 250 -17.14 8.18 6.21
C GLU A 250 -16.41 6.86 5.96
N LYS A 251 -16.80 5.80 6.65
CA LYS A 251 -16.24 4.46 6.43
C LYS A 251 -16.56 3.97 5.01
N VAL A 252 -15.54 3.45 4.34
CA VAL A 252 -15.66 2.88 2.99
C VAL A 252 -15.23 1.42 3.02
N HIS A 253 -15.98 0.58 2.31
CA HIS A 253 -15.57 -0.80 2.09
C HIS A 253 -14.74 -0.89 0.81
N LEU A 254 -13.46 -1.22 0.96
CA LEU A 254 -12.55 -1.54 -0.14
C LEU A 254 -12.34 -3.05 -0.18
N SER A 255 -12.52 -3.70 -1.34
CA SER A 255 -12.24 -5.14 -1.49
C SER A 255 -10.75 -5.48 -1.52
N GLY A 256 -9.93 -4.47 -1.81
CA GLY A 256 -8.49 -4.54 -1.89
C GLY A 256 -7.92 -3.19 -2.31
N ILE A 257 -6.60 -3.05 -2.26
CA ILE A 257 -5.86 -1.82 -2.52
C ILE A 257 -4.61 -2.11 -3.35
N ASP A 258 -4.15 -1.13 -4.13
CA ASP A 258 -3.00 -1.27 -5.03
C ASP A 258 -1.82 -0.40 -4.58
N PHE A 259 -2.11 0.69 -3.84
CA PHE A 259 -1.12 1.62 -3.33
C PHE A 259 -1.31 1.88 -1.85
N VAL A 260 -0.18 2.06 -1.17
CA VAL A 260 -0.11 2.46 0.24
C VAL A 260 0.78 3.69 0.32
N ARG A 261 0.31 4.76 0.97
CA ARG A 261 1.12 5.93 1.30
C ARG A 261 1.25 6.05 2.81
N ILE A 262 2.47 6.24 3.29
CA ILE A 262 2.77 6.44 4.71
C ILE A 262 3.39 7.82 4.87
N TYR A 263 2.93 8.60 5.84
CA TYR A 263 3.49 9.93 6.12
C TYR A 263 3.64 10.23 7.60
N THR A 264 4.68 10.99 7.97
CA THR A 264 4.89 11.44 9.36
C THR A 264 3.73 12.29 9.82
N ALA A 265 3.04 11.87 10.89
CA ALA A 265 1.74 12.44 11.25
C ALA A 265 1.79 13.45 12.41
N VAL A 266 2.92 13.58 13.10
CA VAL A 266 3.11 14.53 14.21
C VAL A 266 4.03 15.67 13.75
N ASN A 267 3.64 16.91 14.04
CA ASN A 267 4.52 18.08 13.88
C ASN A 267 4.95 18.58 15.25
N GLN A 268 6.08 18.07 15.75
CA GLN A 268 6.66 18.45 17.04
C GLN A 268 8.19 18.39 16.99
N GLN A 269 8.85 19.35 17.66
CA GLN A 269 10.29 19.37 17.87
C GLN A 269 10.61 18.87 19.28
N ILE A 270 11.43 17.84 19.39
CA ILE A 270 11.85 17.19 20.64
C ILE A 270 13.22 17.69 21.08
N GLY A 271 13.35 17.97 22.39
CA GLY A 271 14.59 18.42 23.00
C GLY A 271 15.62 17.30 23.20
N GLY A 272 16.74 17.63 23.86
CA GLY A 272 17.74 16.62 24.25
C GLY A 272 18.57 16.03 23.11
N GLY A 273 18.54 16.65 21.92
CA GLY A 273 19.27 16.16 20.76
C GLY A 273 18.48 15.21 19.87
N VAL A 274 17.18 15.01 20.12
CA VAL A 274 16.31 14.13 19.31
C VAL A 274 15.94 14.75 17.98
N GLY A 275 15.60 16.03 17.91
CA GLY A 275 15.21 16.64 16.63
C GLY A 275 13.70 16.68 16.40
N GLU A 276 13.29 16.72 15.15
CA GLU A 276 11.91 16.50 14.73
C GLU A 276 11.42 15.09 15.10
N ILE A 277 10.10 14.93 15.21
CA ILE A 277 9.52 13.58 15.10
C ILE A 277 9.54 13.19 13.62
N SER A 278 10.09 12.03 13.33
CA SER A 278 10.20 11.48 11.98
C SER A 278 9.79 10.02 11.93
N THR A 279 8.75 9.69 11.18
CA THR A 279 8.38 8.29 10.99
C THR A 279 9.48 7.57 10.21
N GLU A 280 9.92 6.43 10.73
CA GLU A 280 10.92 5.57 10.11
C GLU A 280 10.35 4.16 9.93
N ILE A 281 10.36 3.68 8.69
CA ILE A 281 9.83 2.34 8.35
C ILE A 281 10.96 1.43 7.88
N SER A 282 10.89 0.15 8.27
CA SER A 282 11.84 -0.88 7.83
C SER A 282 11.18 -1.95 6.97
N ASP A 283 9.85 -2.00 6.91
CA ASP A 283 9.13 -3.09 6.26
C ASP A 283 7.70 -2.68 5.87
N VAL A 284 7.23 -3.15 4.72
CA VAL A 284 5.84 -3.05 4.28
C VAL A 284 5.44 -4.37 3.61
N GLN A 285 4.53 -5.11 4.23
CA GLN A 285 4.11 -6.43 3.78
C GLN A 285 2.60 -6.55 3.60
N ASP A 286 2.20 -7.30 2.57
CA ASP A 286 0.91 -7.98 2.50
C ASP A 286 0.95 -9.22 3.39
N LEU A 287 -0.01 -9.33 4.32
CA LEU A 287 -0.16 -10.46 5.22
C LEU A 287 -0.88 -11.65 4.56
N HIS A 288 -1.50 -11.45 3.40
CA HIS A 288 -2.28 -12.45 2.66
C HIS A 288 -1.91 -12.57 1.16
N PRO A 289 -0.64 -12.71 0.78
CA PRO A 289 -0.22 -12.72 -0.64
C PRO A 289 -0.84 -13.87 -1.46
N SER A 290 -1.21 -14.96 -0.80
CA SER A 290 -1.87 -16.10 -1.45
C SER A 290 -3.39 -15.97 -1.51
N ALA A 291 -3.98 -14.93 -0.92
CA ALA A 291 -5.40 -14.69 -1.00
C ALA A 291 -5.79 -14.37 -2.45
N VAL A 292 -6.96 -14.85 -2.84
CA VAL A 292 -7.50 -14.65 -4.17
C VAL A 292 -8.91 -14.12 -4.01
N SER A 293 -9.19 -13.00 -4.67
CA SER A 293 -10.52 -12.41 -4.66
C SER A 293 -11.53 -13.43 -5.18
N ILE A 294 -12.50 -13.81 -4.34
CA ILE A 294 -13.61 -14.68 -4.75
C ILE A 294 -14.47 -13.96 -5.80
N THR A 295 -14.40 -12.63 -5.86
CA THR A 295 -15.05 -11.79 -6.88
C THR A 295 -14.37 -11.94 -8.26
N GLU A 296 -13.07 -12.20 -8.33
CA GLU A 296 -12.38 -12.48 -9.60
C GLU A 296 -12.45 -13.95 -10.05
N LYS A 297 -12.71 -14.89 -9.12
CA LYS A 297 -13.27 -16.21 -9.43
C LYS A 297 -14.82 -16.21 -9.44
N GLY A 298 -15.40 -15.03 -9.54
CA GLY A 298 -16.82 -14.74 -9.36
C GLY A 298 -17.47 -14.05 -10.56
N LYS A 299 -17.03 -14.31 -11.80
CA LYS A 299 -17.97 -14.22 -12.93
C LYS A 299 -18.90 -15.42 -12.82
N ARG A 300 -20.13 -15.15 -12.37
CA ARG A 300 -21.18 -16.14 -12.07
C ARG A 300 -21.29 -17.18 -13.20
N LEU A 301 -21.22 -18.47 -12.82
CA LEU A 301 -21.93 -19.52 -13.54
C LEU A 301 -23.43 -19.32 -13.28
N THR A 302 -24.15 -18.83 -14.28
CA THR A 302 -25.52 -18.34 -14.13
C THR A 302 -26.53 -19.49 -14.02
N SER A 303 -26.36 -20.58 -14.78
CA SER A 303 -27.39 -21.65 -14.86
C SER A 303 -26.82 -22.99 -15.32
N ILE A 304 -27.32 -24.10 -14.75
CA ILE A 304 -27.21 -25.45 -15.35
C ILE A 304 -28.59 -26.09 -15.31
N TYR A 305 -29.10 -26.52 -16.46
CA TYR A 305 -30.39 -27.19 -16.55
C TYR A 305 -30.46 -28.10 -17.79
N TYR A 306 -31.41 -29.03 -17.79
CA TYR A 306 -31.67 -29.92 -18.91
C TYR A 306 -33.04 -29.59 -19.49
N GLN A 307 -33.12 -29.29 -20.79
CA GLN A 307 -34.37 -28.94 -21.46
C GLN A 307 -34.33 -29.40 -22.92
N ASN A 308 -35.44 -29.95 -23.42
CA ASN A 308 -35.60 -30.35 -24.82
C ASN A 308 -34.52 -31.32 -25.35
N GLY A 309 -33.99 -32.20 -24.51
CA GLY A 309 -32.95 -33.16 -24.90
C GLY A 309 -31.52 -32.63 -24.81
N GLU A 310 -31.33 -31.37 -24.39
CA GLU A 310 -30.02 -30.73 -24.31
C GLU A 310 -29.65 -30.33 -22.88
N LEU A 311 -28.37 -30.51 -22.55
CA LEU A 311 -27.78 -29.92 -21.37
C LEU A 311 -27.38 -28.49 -21.69
N ILE A 312 -27.98 -27.54 -20.97
CA ILE A 312 -27.72 -26.12 -21.12
C ILE A 312 -26.83 -25.67 -19.96
N ILE A 313 -25.69 -25.08 -20.33
CA ILE A 313 -24.71 -24.51 -19.39
C ILE A 313 -24.55 -23.05 -19.80
N GLU A 314 -24.98 -22.15 -18.92
CA GLU A 314 -24.78 -20.72 -19.11
C GLU A 314 -23.58 -20.28 -18.28
N SER A 315 -22.42 -20.19 -18.94
CA SER A 315 -21.17 -19.74 -18.36
C SER A 315 -20.62 -18.54 -19.13
N GLU A 316 -20.22 -17.50 -18.38
CA GLU A 316 -19.48 -16.35 -18.94
C GLU A 316 -17.97 -16.58 -18.97
N THR A 317 -17.50 -17.77 -18.55
CA THR A 317 -16.08 -18.14 -18.53
C THR A 317 -15.85 -19.53 -19.13
N ASN A 318 -14.67 -19.73 -19.71
CA ASN A 318 -14.21 -21.05 -20.11
C ASN A 318 -14.06 -21.93 -18.86
N SER A 319 -14.67 -23.10 -18.86
CA SER A 319 -14.70 -23.99 -17.70
C SER A 319 -14.57 -25.45 -18.10
N HIS A 320 -13.89 -26.23 -17.27
CA HIS A 320 -13.92 -27.69 -17.39
C HIS A 320 -15.15 -28.24 -16.69
N VAL A 321 -15.90 -29.08 -17.38
CA VAL A 321 -17.15 -29.67 -16.92
C VAL A 321 -16.94 -31.17 -16.69
N TYR A 322 -17.44 -31.68 -15.56
CA TYR A 322 -17.41 -33.09 -15.21
C TYR A 322 -18.83 -33.58 -14.96
N LEU A 323 -19.19 -34.73 -15.54
CA LEU A 323 -20.50 -35.36 -15.37
C LEU A 323 -20.34 -36.72 -14.70
N TYR A 324 -21.08 -36.95 -13.63
CA TYR A 324 -21.06 -38.18 -12.84
C TYR A 324 -22.45 -38.81 -12.76
N ASN A 325 -22.49 -40.12 -12.53
CA ASN A 325 -23.72 -40.79 -12.07
C ASN A 325 -23.91 -40.60 -10.54
N THR A 326 -25.03 -41.10 -10.02
CA THR A 326 -25.36 -40.99 -8.58
C THR A 326 -24.46 -41.79 -7.65
N GLN A 327 -23.66 -42.71 -8.18
CA GLN A 327 -22.66 -43.49 -7.44
C GLN A 327 -21.29 -42.80 -7.42
N GLY A 328 -21.16 -41.61 -8.03
CA GLY A 328 -19.91 -40.85 -8.09
C GLY A 328 -18.94 -41.29 -9.18
N LEU A 329 -19.36 -42.16 -10.10
CA LEU A 329 -18.55 -42.56 -11.26
C LEU A 329 -18.57 -41.44 -12.31
N LEU A 330 -17.39 -41.00 -12.76
CA LEU A 330 -17.24 -40.04 -13.85
C LEU A 330 -17.67 -40.69 -15.17
N LEU A 331 -18.66 -40.10 -15.84
CA LEU A 331 -19.20 -40.56 -17.13
C LEU A 331 -18.49 -39.87 -18.29
N THR A 332 -18.31 -38.54 -18.22
CA THR A 332 -17.61 -37.75 -19.25
C THR A 332 -17.13 -36.42 -18.68
N GLN A 333 -16.22 -35.76 -19.40
CA GLN A 333 -15.73 -34.41 -19.12
C GLN A 333 -15.42 -33.66 -20.41
N TRP A 334 -15.55 -32.33 -20.41
CA TRP A 334 -15.26 -31.50 -21.58
C TRP A 334 -14.88 -30.08 -21.20
N GLN A 335 -14.23 -29.38 -22.13
CA GLN A 335 -14.04 -27.94 -22.05
C GLN A 335 -15.28 -27.22 -22.59
N HIS A 336 -15.83 -26.32 -21.79
CA HIS A 336 -16.91 -25.43 -22.17
C HIS A 336 -16.34 -24.03 -22.39
N GLU A 337 -16.60 -23.44 -23.55
CA GLU A 337 -16.15 -22.09 -23.90
C GLU A 337 -17.22 -21.04 -23.60
N SER A 338 -16.82 -19.88 -23.09
CA SER A 338 -17.70 -18.75 -22.79
C SER A 338 -18.49 -18.32 -24.02
N GLY A 339 -19.81 -18.20 -23.89
CA GLY A 339 -20.72 -17.80 -24.98
C GLY A 339 -21.37 -18.96 -25.73
N ASN A 340 -20.88 -20.19 -25.57
CA ASN A 340 -21.61 -21.39 -26.00
C ASN A 340 -22.68 -21.71 -24.96
N ARG A 341 -23.96 -21.84 -25.36
CA ARG A 341 -25.07 -22.03 -24.41
C ARG A 341 -25.46 -23.48 -24.17
N SER A 342 -25.24 -24.36 -25.14
CA SER A 342 -25.67 -25.76 -25.03
C SER A 342 -24.58 -26.74 -25.43
N THR A 343 -24.65 -27.93 -24.85
CA THR A 343 -23.90 -29.10 -25.31
C THR A 343 -24.89 -30.23 -25.46
N SER A 344 -25.05 -30.72 -26.68
CA SER A 344 -25.88 -31.89 -26.94
C SER A 344 -25.15 -33.14 -26.43
N LEU A 345 -25.62 -33.67 -25.30
CA LEU A 345 -25.18 -34.94 -24.74
C LEU A 345 -26.32 -35.94 -24.88
N ASN A 346 -26.04 -37.09 -25.49
CA ASN A 346 -26.99 -38.18 -25.55
C ASN A 346 -27.00 -38.90 -24.19
N MET A 347 -27.92 -38.51 -23.32
CA MET A 347 -28.04 -39.01 -21.95
C MET A 347 -29.30 -39.86 -21.81
N GLU A 348 -29.18 -40.98 -21.11
CA GLU A 348 -30.35 -41.77 -20.71
C GLU A 348 -31.18 -41.02 -19.66
N LYS A 349 -32.46 -41.36 -19.55
CA LYS A 349 -33.33 -40.79 -18.51
C LYS A 349 -32.80 -41.15 -17.13
N GLY A 350 -32.67 -40.16 -16.27
CA GLY A 350 -32.12 -40.40 -14.94
C GLY A 350 -31.60 -39.14 -14.24
N ILE A 351 -30.91 -39.39 -13.14
CA ILE A 351 -30.30 -38.36 -12.30
C ILE A 351 -28.80 -38.39 -12.50
N TYR A 352 -28.22 -37.21 -12.69
CA TYR A 352 -26.79 -37.04 -12.82
C TYR A 352 -26.28 -35.91 -11.92
N ILE A 353 -24.99 -35.94 -11.62
CA ILE A 353 -24.30 -34.89 -10.88
C ILE A 353 -23.34 -34.21 -11.85
N ILE A 354 -23.45 -32.90 -11.98
CA ILE A 354 -22.53 -32.10 -12.78
C ILE A 354 -21.67 -31.23 -11.88
N ARG A 355 -20.38 -31.17 -12.16
CA ARG A 355 -19.42 -30.28 -11.49
C ARG A 355 -18.78 -29.35 -12.51
N ILE A 356 -18.79 -28.06 -12.21
CA ILE A 356 -18.11 -27.02 -12.99
C ILE A 356 -17.39 -26.11 -11.99
N GLY A 357 -16.06 -26.09 -12.02
CA GLY A 357 -15.25 -25.45 -10.98
C GLY A 357 -15.58 -26.01 -9.58
N ASN A 358 -16.05 -25.13 -8.70
CA ASN A 358 -16.47 -25.47 -7.32
C ASN A 358 -17.99 -25.71 -7.18
N LYS A 359 -18.79 -25.51 -8.24
CA LYS A 359 -20.24 -25.73 -8.22
C LYS A 359 -20.55 -27.19 -8.54
N ILE A 360 -21.41 -27.80 -7.74
CA ILE A 360 -21.95 -29.15 -7.95
C ILE A 360 -23.48 -29.05 -8.01
N GLN A 361 -24.10 -29.62 -9.04
CA GLN A 361 -25.54 -29.58 -9.20
C GLN A 361 -26.07 -30.94 -9.63
N LYS A 362 -27.27 -31.29 -9.13
CA LYS A 362 -28.04 -32.44 -9.59
C LYS A 362 -28.87 -32.03 -10.79
N ILE A 363 -28.80 -32.79 -11.87
CA ILE A 363 -29.67 -32.61 -13.06
C ILE A 363 -30.58 -33.81 -13.23
N HIS A 364 -31.80 -33.56 -13.67
CA HIS A 364 -32.79 -34.57 -14.01
C HIS A 364 -32.97 -34.59 -15.53
N VAL A 365 -32.67 -35.73 -16.15
CA VAL A 365 -32.85 -35.97 -17.59
C VAL A 365 -34.19 -36.68 -17.76
N GLU A 366 -35.13 -35.98 -18.40
CA GLU A 366 -36.53 -36.41 -18.57
C GLU A 366 -36.80 -37.26 -19.80
#